data_AF-A0A2E3HR53-F1
#
_entry.id   AF-A0A2E3HR53-F1
#
_cell.length_a   1.000
_cell.length_b   1.000
_cell.length_c   1.000
_cell.angle_alpha   90.00
_cell.angle_beta   90.00
_cell.angle_gamma   90.00
#
_symmetry.space_group_name_H-M   'P 1'
#
loop_
_entity.id
_entity.type
_entity.pdbx_description
1 polymer ?
#
loop_
_entity_poly.entity_id
_entity_poly.type
_entity_poly.pdbx_seq_one_letter_code
_entity_poly.pdbx_strand_id
1 'polypeptide(L)' 'MNPAELHEYFRTTSGVKTDSRLIKDDCLFFALKGHNFDGNEFAIEAL' A
#
# COMPACT_ATOMS: atom_id res chain seq x y z
N MET A 1 -8.40 -11.52 5.33
CA MET A 1 -7.27 -11.85 4.43
C MET A 1 -6.25 -12.62 5.24
N ASN A 2 -5.90 -13.82 4.81
CA ASN A 2 -4.78 -14.56 5.39
C ASN A 2 -3.46 -14.20 4.69
N PRO A 3 -2.29 -14.49 5.28
CA PRO A 3 -1.00 -14.13 4.66
C PRO A 3 -0.77 -14.72 3.26
N ALA A 4 -1.33 -15.90 2.96
CA ALA A 4 -1.17 -16.53 1.65
C ALA A 4 -1.93 -15.76 0.56
N GLU A 5 -3.16 -15.32 0.84
CA GLU A 5 -3.95 -14.48 -0.06
C GLU A 5 -3.23 -13.14 -0.34
N LEU A 6 -2.70 -12.49 0.69
CA LEU A 6 -1.95 -11.24 0.53
C LEU A 6 -0.69 -11.45 -0.33
N HIS A 7 0.01 -12.56 -0.14
CA HIS A 7 1.20 -12.89 -0.92
C HIS A 7 0.87 -13.09 -2.40
N GLU A 8 -0.25 -13.73 -2.73
CA GLU A 8 -0.69 -13.87 -4.12
C GLU A 8 -0.99 -12.50 -4.76
N TYR A 9 -1.66 -11.59 -4.05
CA TYR A 9 -1.82 -10.22 -4.55
C TYR A 9 -0.49 -9.49 -4.74
N PHE A 10 0.44 -9.61 -3.78
CA PHE A 10 1.77 -9.00 -3.90
C PHE A 10 2.50 -9.47 -5.17
N ARG A 11 2.43 -10.78 -5.49
CA ARG A 11 3.05 -11.35 -6.69
C ARG A 11 2.53 -10.78 -8.00
N THR A 12 1.31 -10.26 -8.02
CA THR A 12 0.69 -9.67 -9.23
C THR A 12 0.91 -8.16 -9.33
N THR A 13 1.58 -7.54 -8.36
CA THR A 13 1.81 -6.08 -8.32
C THR A 13 3.23 -5.70 -8.76
N SER A 14 3.45 -4.43 -9.09
CA SER A 14 4.76 -3.86 -9.40
C SER A 14 5.66 -3.63 -8.18
N GLY A 15 5.17 -3.98 -6.98
CA GLY A 15 5.86 -3.88 -5.71
C GLY A 15 5.06 -3.09 -4.67
N VAL A 16 5.71 -2.74 -3.56
CA VAL A 16 5.08 -2.07 -2.42
C VAL A 16 5.45 -0.59 -2.34
N LYS A 17 4.47 0.24 -1.97
CA LYS A 17 4.64 1.64 -1.57
C LYS A 17 3.98 1.89 -0.23
N THR A 18 4.63 2.68 0.62
CA THR A 18 4.07 3.13 1.91
C THR A 18 3.91 4.65 1.96
N ASP A 19 4.33 5.32 0.89
CA ASP A 19 4.27 6.78 0.73
C ASP A 19 3.45 7.05 -0.54
N SER A 20 2.30 7.72 -0.37
CA SER A 20 1.36 8.02 -1.47
C SER A 20 1.99 8.91 -2.54
N ARG A 21 3.05 9.66 -2.20
CA ARG A 21 3.78 10.53 -3.14
C ARG A 21 4.67 9.76 -4.12
N LEU A 22 4.88 8.46 -3.89
CA LEU A 22 5.76 7.60 -4.68
C LEU A 22 5.01 6.48 -5.41
N ILE A 23 3.69 6.62 -5.56
CA ILE A 23 2.81 5.63 -6.18
C ILE A 23 3.22 5.39 -7.63
N LYS A 24 3.09 4.13 -8.03
CA LYS A 24 3.35 3.64 -9.37
C LYS A 24 2.19 2.75 -9.79
N ASP A 25 1.99 2.66 -11.10
CA ASP A 25 1.00 1.76 -11.69
C ASP A 25 1.17 0.33 -11.15
N ASP A 26 0.04 -0.30 -10.85
CA ASP A 26 -0.07 -1.67 -10.31
C ASP A 26 0.69 -1.92 -9.00
N CYS A 27 1.03 -0.90 -8.21
CA CYS A 27 1.70 -1.11 -6.91
C CYS A 27 0.70 -1.36 -5.77
N LEU A 28 1.17 -2.05 -4.72
CA LEU A 28 0.42 -2.25 -3.48
C LEU A 28 0.75 -1.13 -2.48
N PHE A 29 -0.24 -0.30 -2.15
CA PHE A 29 -0.08 0.73 -1.13
C PHE A 29 -0.39 0.20 0.28
N PHE A 30 0.57 0.32 1.19
CA PHE A 30 0.39 0.03 2.62
C PHE A 30 0.31 1.33 3.41
N ALA A 31 -0.91 1.68 3.83
CA ALA A 31 -1.20 2.78 4.72
C ALA A 31 -0.78 2.46 6.17
N LEU A 32 0.47 2.76 6.52
CA LEU A 32 0.98 2.54 7.87
C LEU A 32 0.45 3.60 8.85
N LYS A 33 0.10 3.18 10.07
CA LYS A 33 -0.32 4.08 11.15
C LYS A 33 0.71 4.08 12.27
N GLY A 34 1.25 5.26 12.56
CA GLY A 34 2.20 5.53 13.64
C GLY A 34 1.64 6.55 14.64
N HIS A 35 2.47 6.96 15.60
CA HIS A 35 2.05 7.91 16.64
C HIS A 35 1.71 9.30 16.09
N ASN A 36 2.44 9.76 15.06
CA ASN A 36 2.33 11.10 14.48
C ASN A 36 1.87 11.08 13.01
N PHE A 37 1.46 9.92 12.49
CA PHE A 37 1.18 9.75 11.07
C PHE A 37 0.12 8.68 10.87
N ASP A 38 -0.86 8.94 10.00
CA ASP A 38 -1.85 7.96 9.58
C ASP A 38 -1.87 7.87 8.05
N GLY A 39 -1.26 6.82 7.50
CA GLY A 39 -1.24 6.56 6.06
C GLY A 39 -2.63 6.42 5.43
N ASN A 40 -3.67 6.15 6.23
CA ASN A 40 -5.03 6.02 5.72
C ASN A 40 -5.62 7.37 5.29
N GLU A 41 -5.13 8.48 5.84
CA GLU A 41 -5.51 9.83 5.41
C GLU A 41 -5.10 10.09 3.95
N PHE A 42 -4.13 9.32 3.44
CA PHE A 42 -3.55 9.49 2.10
C PHE A 42 -4.00 8.42 1.10
N ALA A 43 -5.02 7.62 1.44
CA ALA A 43 -5.47 6.50 0.60
C ALA A 43 -6.04 6.96 -0.75
N ILE A 44 -6.68 8.14 -0.78
CA ILE A 44 -7.27 8.70 -2.01
C ILE A 44 -6.21 9.20 -2.98
N GLU A 45 -5.09 9.75 -2.48
CA GLU A 45 -3.99 10.17 -3.36
C GLU A 45 -3.18 8.98 -3.92
N ALA A 46 -3.42 7.78 -3.40
CA ALA A 46 -2.78 6.55 -3.85
C ALA A 46 -3.56 5.77 -4.91
N LEU A 47 -4.72 6.28 -5.35
CA LEU A 47 -5.52 5.75 -6.47
C LEU A 47 -5.03 6.29 -7.82
#